data_AF-A0A3B9YXE1-F1
#
_entry.id   AF-A0A3B9YXE1-F1
#
_cell.length_a   1.000
_cell.length_b   1.000
_cell.length_c   1.000
_cell.angle_alpha   90.00
_cell.angle_beta   90.00
_cell.angle_gamma   90.00
#
_symmetry.space_group_name_H-M   'P 1'
#
loop_
_entity.id
_entity.type
_entity.pdbx_description
1 polymer ?
#
loop_
_entity_poly.entity_id
_entity_poly.type
_entity_poly.pdbx_seq_one_letter_code
_entity_poly.pdbx_strand_id
1 'polypeptide(L)'
;TSRITIVTSGTPDVIAQIKAQLERLVPVHRVIDLSTDKPAVEREMALVKVAGQGEKRVEALRMSEVFRARVIDTTHGSFVFEVSGAPQKIDAFVDLMRPLGLVEVS
;
A
#
# COMPACT_ATOMS: atom_id res chain seq x y z
N THR A 1 -4.35 -23.50 -3.13
CA THR A 1 -4.83 -22.57 -4.17
C THR A 1 -4.33 -21.19 -3.82
N SER A 2 -3.62 -20.53 -4.73
CA SER A 2 -3.13 -19.15 -4.51
C SER A 2 -4.13 -18.15 -5.07
N ARG A 3 -4.20 -16.96 -4.47
CA ARG A 3 -4.95 -15.81 -5.00
C ARG A 3 -3.98 -14.68 -5.25
N ILE A 4 -4.07 -14.06 -6.42
CA ILE A 4 -3.24 -12.92 -6.82
C ILE A 4 -4.19 -11.76 -7.12
N THR A 5 -3.91 -10.60 -6.55
CA THR A 5 -4.58 -9.35 -6.90
C THR A 5 -3.61 -8.55 -7.77
N ILE A 6 -4.07 -8.10 -8.94
CA ILE A 6 -3.27 -7.31 -9.87
C ILE A 6 -3.95 -5.95 -10.01
N VAL A 7 -3.21 -4.88 -9.72
CA VAL A 7 -3.63 -3.51 -10.00
C VAL A 7 -2.98 -3.09 -11.31
N THR A 8 -3.78 -2.66 -12.28
CA THR A 8 -3.31 -2.18 -13.58
C THR A 8 -4.24 -1.08 -14.09
N SER A 9 -3.74 -0.22 -14.96
CA SER A 9 -4.51 0.83 -15.64
C SER A 9 -4.45 0.64 -17.15
N GLY A 10 -5.50 1.08 -17.86
CA GLY A 10 -5.62 0.92 -19.31
C GLY A 10 -7.00 1.32 -19.82
N THR A 11 -7.17 1.32 -21.14
CA THR A 11 -8.49 1.49 -21.76
C THR A 11 -9.37 0.26 -21.51
N PRO A 12 -10.72 0.38 -21.55
CA PRO A 12 -11.61 -0.77 -21.33
C PRO A 12 -11.28 -1.98 -22.21
N ASP A 13 -10.93 -1.75 -23.48
CA ASP A 13 -10.57 -2.81 -24.42
C ASP A 13 -9.29 -3.54 -24.01
N VAL A 14 -8.28 -2.80 -23.51
CA VAL A 14 -7.03 -3.38 -23.02
C VAL A 14 -7.26 -4.21 -21.76
N ILE A 15 -8.08 -3.72 -20.83
CA ILE A 15 -8.43 -4.48 -19.61
C ILE A 15 -9.20 -5.75 -19.95
N ALA A 16 -10.18 -5.67 -20.85
CA ALA A 16 -10.92 -6.83 -21.35
C ALA A 16 -9.98 -7.86 -22.02
N GLN A 17 -9.01 -7.38 -22.80
CA GLN A 17 -7.99 -8.23 -23.41
C GLN A 17 -7.10 -8.91 -22.35
N ILE A 18 -6.63 -8.17 -21.33
CA ILE A 18 -5.83 -8.76 -20.23
C ILE A 18 -6.60 -9.88 -19.53
N LYS A 19 -7.88 -9.64 -19.20
CA LYS A 19 -8.76 -10.64 -18.59
C LYS A 19 -8.89 -11.89 -19.47
N ALA A 20 -9.17 -11.71 -20.76
CA ALA A 20 -9.32 -12.81 -21.71
C ALA A 20 -8.02 -13.61 -21.90
N GLN A 21 -6.85 -12.96 -21.86
CA GLN A 21 -5.56 -13.67 -21.94
C GLN A 21 -5.28 -14.49 -20.68
N LEU A 22 -5.56 -13.94 -19.49
CA LEU A 22 -5.37 -14.65 -18.21
C LEU A 22 -6.29 -15.88 -18.10
N GLU A 23 -7.55 -15.77 -18.52
CA GLU A 23 -8.52 -16.88 -18.48
C GLU A 23 -8.14 -18.08 -19.37
N ARG A 24 -7.28 -17.87 -20.39
CA ARG A 24 -6.81 -18.93 -21.29
C ARG A 24 -5.62 -19.71 -20.73
N LEU A 25 -4.98 -19.24 -19.66
CA LEU A 25 -3.83 -19.90 -19.07
C LEU A 25 -4.27 -21.14 -18.30
N VAL A 26 -3.69 -22.30 -18.62
CA VAL A 26 -3.95 -23.58 -17.93
C VAL A 26 -3.91 -23.48 -16.39
N PRO A 27 -2.96 -22.77 -15.74
CA PRO A 27 -2.94 -22.67 -14.28
C PRO A 27 -3.98 -21.70 -13.68
N VAL A 28 -4.77 -20.99 -14.49
CA VAL A 28 -5.72 -19.98 -14.00
C VAL A 28 -7.11 -20.61 -13.83
N HIS A 29 -7.57 -20.63 -12.57
CA HIS A 29 -8.90 -21.16 -12.26
C HIS A 29 -10.02 -20.15 -12.55
N ARG A 30 -9.79 -18.86 -12.26
CA ARG A 30 -10.79 -17.79 -12.43
C ARG A 30 -10.14 -16.41 -12.41
N VAL A 31 -10.66 -15.49 -13.21
CA VAL A 31 -10.34 -14.06 -13.18
C VAL A 31 -11.61 -13.27 -12.83
N ILE A 32 -11.49 -12.25 -11.99
CA ILE A 32 -12.61 -11.38 -11.56
C ILE A 32 -12.10 -9.95 -11.61
N ASP A 33 -12.89 -9.05 -12.19
CA ASP A 33 -12.59 -7.61 -12.14
C ASP A 33 -13.27 -7.01 -10.91
N LEU A 34 -12.47 -6.64 -9.91
CA LEU A 34 -12.97 -6.08 -8.66
C LEU A 34 -13.45 -4.62 -8.79
N SER A 35 -13.14 -3.94 -9.90
CA SER A 35 -13.56 -2.55 -10.14
C SER A 35 -14.99 -2.46 -10.70
N THR A 36 -15.43 -3.47 -11.44
CA THR A 36 -16.73 -3.47 -12.13
C THR A 36 -17.68 -4.57 -11.64
N ASP A 37 -17.17 -5.75 -11.28
CA ASP A 37 -18.03 -6.92 -11.12
C ASP A 37 -18.82 -6.89 -9.80
N LYS A 38 -18.25 -6.31 -8.72
CA LYS A 38 -18.86 -6.28 -7.37
C LYS A 38 -18.33 -5.13 -6.52
N PRO A 39 -19.11 -4.64 -5.52
CA PRO A 39 -18.57 -3.85 -4.43
C PRO A 39 -17.42 -4.62 -3.75
N ALA A 40 -16.24 -4.01 -3.71
CA ALA A 40 -15.05 -4.60 -3.14
C ALA A 40 -14.49 -3.72 -2.03
N VAL A 41 -13.84 -4.35 -1.05
CA VAL A 41 -13.05 -3.66 -0.03
C VAL A 41 -11.59 -3.91 -0.36
N GLU A 42 -10.86 -2.85 -0.70
CA GLU A 42 -9.41 -2.88 -0.90
C GLU A 42 -8.67 -2.51 0.37
N ARG A 43 -7.64 -3.29 0.69
CA ARG A 43 -6.75 -3.00 1.81
C ARG A 43 -5.33 -3.38 1.44
N GLU A 44 -4.44 -2.49 1.79
CA GLU A 44 -3.00 -2.64 1.64
C GLU A 44 -2.32 -2.52 3.01
N MET A 45 -1.09 -2.98 3.05
CA MET A 45 -0.17 -2.81 4.16
C MET A 45 1.16 -2.35 3.58
N ALA A 46 1.79 -1.38 4.24
CA ALA A 46 3.11 -0.90 3.88
C ALA A 46 3.97 -0.74 5.12
N LEU A 47 5.27 -1.00 4.95
CA LEU A 47 6.30 -0.68 5.92
C LEU A 47 7.00 0.60 5.48
N VAL A 48 7.00 1.61 6.36
CA VAL A 48 7.51 2.95 6.05
C VAL A 48 8.64 3.27 7.02
N LYS A 49 9.87 3.33 6.50
CA LYS A 49 11.05 3.72 7.27
C LYS A 49 11.25 5.22 7.20
N VAL A 50 11.38 5.86 8.36
CA VAL A 50 11.55 7.30 8.49
C VAL A 50 12.75 7.59 9.39
N ALA A 51 13.74 8.31 8.85
CA ALA A 51 14.85 8.83 9.62
C ALA A 51 14.45 10.13 10.31
N GLY A 52 14.84 10.33 11.56
CA GLY A 52 14.46 11.53 12.28
C GLY A 52 15.11 11.65 13.65
N GLN A 53 15.49 12.89 13.98
CA GLN A 53 15.98 13.31 15.28
C GLN A 53 15.23 14.56 15.73
N GLY A 54 15.29 14.88 17.03
CA GLY A 54 14.69 16.10 17.58
C GLY A 54 13.18 16.21 17.28
N GLU A 55 12.75 17.37 16.80
CA GLU A 55 11.34 17.67 16.55
C GLU A 55 10.71 16.78 15.48
N LYS A 56 11.41 16.53 14.35
CA LYS A 56 10.91 15.67 13.27
C LYS A 56 10.60 14.25 13.75
N ARG A 57 11.38 13.76 14.72
CA ARG A 57 11.16 12.45 15.35
C ARG A 57 9.85 12.41 16.15
N VAL A 58 9.59 13.46 16.93
CA VAL A 58 8.36 13.59 17.72
C VAL A 58 7.15 13.75 16.80
N GLU A 59 7.30 14.52 15.72
CA GLU A 59 6.24 14.71 14.73
C GLU A 59 5.92 13.42 13.96
N ALA A 60 6.92 12.63 13.57
CA ALA A 60 6.71 11.33 12.94
C ALA A 60 5.94 10.37 13.86
N LEU A 61 6.25 10.32 15.16
CA LEU A 61 5.47 9.55 16.13
C LEU A 61 4.02 10.03 16.20
N ARG A 62 3.80 11.35 16.27
CA ARG A 62 2.44 11.91 16.29
C ARG A 62 1.66 11.56 15.03
N MET A 63 2.28 11.65 13.85
CA MET A 63 1.65 11.26 12.58
C MET A 63 1.32 9.76 12.56
N SER A 64 2.18 8.92 13.15
CA SER A 64 1.91 7.49 13.28
C SER A 64 0.62 7.20 14.08
N GLU A 65 0.37 7.95 15.16
CA GLU A 65 -0.85 7.81 15.97
C GLU A 65 -2.10 8.23 15.20
N VAL A 66 -2.04 9.35 14.48
CA VAL A 66 -3.15 9.85 13.64
C VAL A 66 -3.56 8.82 12.59
N PHE A 67 -2.59 8.22 11.91
CA PHE A 67 -2.83 7.21 10.88
C PHE A 67 -3.04 5.80 11.45
N ARG A 68 -3.00 5.64 12.77
CA ARG A 68 -3.04 4.33 13.46
C ARG A 68 -1.99 3.36 12.89
N ALA A 69 -0.83 3.89 12.54
CA ALA A 69 0.33 3.09 12.17
C ALA A 69 0.99 2.54 13.44
N ARG A 70 1.57 1.36 13.35
CA ARG A 70 2.27 0.70 14.46
C ARG A 70 3.76 0.88 14.28
N VAL A 71 4.47 1.25 15.35
CA VAL A 71 5.93 1.25 15.34
C VAL A 71 6.41 -0.19 15.47
N ILE A 72 7.06 -0.72 14.44
CA ILE A 72 7.58 -2.10 14.45
C ILE A 72 9.08 -2.16 14.78
N ASP A 73 9.82 -1.08 14.47
CA ASP A 73 11.24 -0.95 14.83
C ASP A 73 11.56 0.49 15.23
N THR A 74 12.48 0.64 16.19
CA THR A 74 12.93 1.93 16.70
C THR A 74 14.43 1.90 16.92
N THR A 75 15.14 2.83 16.28
CA THR A 75 16.54 3.14 16.58
C THR A 75 16.67 4.58 17.06
N HIS A 76 17.89 5.00 17.42
CA HIS A 76 18.18 6.39 17.75
C HIS A 76 17.99 7.35 16.57
N GLY A 77 18.11 6.85 15.33
CA GLY A 77 18.06 7.67 14.12
C GLY A 77 16.84 7.43 13.24
N SER A 78 16.03 6.40 13.51
CA SER A 78 14.90 6.04 12.64
C SER A 78 13.77 5.32 13.36
N PHE A 79 12.63 5.27 12.69
CA PHE A 79 11.53 4.37 12.96
C PHE A 79 11.20 3.56 11.72
N VAL A 80 10.61 2.39 11.93
CA VAL A 80 9.86 1.68 10.90
C VAL A 80 8.42 1.57 11.36
N PHE A 81 7.50 2.07 10.54
CA PHE A 81 6.07 2.06 10.80
C PHE A 81 5.38 1.02 9.91
N GLU A 82 4.56 0.15 10.48
CA GLU A 82 3.56 -0.63 9.76
C GLU A 82 2.27 0.19 9.66
N VAL A 83 1.81 0.48 8.45
CA VAL A 83 0.52 1.11 8.20
C VAL A 83 -0.36 0.18 7.38
N SER A 84 -1.65 0.12 7.70
CA SER A 84 -2.62 -0.66 6.93
C SER A 84 -3.92 0.12 6.72
N GLY A 85 -4.51 -0.02 5.54
CA GLY A 85 -5.62 0.83 5.13
C GLY A 85 -6.04 0.67 3.67
N ALA A 86 -6.97 1.50 3.22
CA ALA A 86 -7.21 1.69 1.80
C ALA A 86 -5.96 2.33 1.15
N PRO A 87 -5.68 2.11 -0.15
CA PRO A 87 -4.49 2.63 -0.83
C PRO A 87 -4.27 4.13 -0.60
N GLN A 88 -5.33 4.93 -0.67
CA GLN A 88 -5.27 6.39 -0.50
C GLN A 88 -4.81 6.80 0.91
N LYS A 89 -5.09 5.98 1.93
CA LYS A 89 -4.59 6.20 3.29
C LYS A 89 -3.09 5.92 3.38
N ILE A 90 -2.61 4.90 2.68
CA ILE A 90 -1.19 4.55 2.63
C ILE A 90 -0.42 5.67 1.94
N ASP A 91 -0.88 6.10 0.77
CA ASP A 91 -0.28 7.20 0.00
C ASP A 91 -0.20 8.49 0.84
N ALA A 92 -1.31 8.88 1.48
CA ALA A 92 -1.34 10.06 2.33
C ALA A 92 -0.36 9.98 3.52
N PHE A 93 -0.18 8.79 4.10
CA PHE A 93 0.79 8.58 5.17
C PHE A 93 2.22 8.72 4.66
N VAL A 94 2.53 8.11 3.51
CA VAL A 94 3.86 8.19 2.87
C VAL A 94 4.20 9.63 2.54
N ASP A 95 3.26 10.39 1.96
CA ASP A 95 3.48 11.78 1.57
C ASP A 95 3.70 12.72 2.77
N LEU A 96 3.01 12.49 3.88
CA LEU A 96 3.27 13.21 5.13
C LEU A 96 4.63 12.84 5.76
N MET A 97 5.09 11.61 5.58
CA MET A 97 6.39 11.16 6.09
C MET A 97 7.57 11.66 5.24
N ARG A 98 7.38 11.99 3.96
CA ARG A 98 8.44 12.55 3.08
C ARG A 98 9.19 13.72 3.71
N PRO A 99 8.55 14.84 4.12
CA PRO A 99 9.27 15.97 4.70
C PRO A 99 9.88 15.68 6.08
N LEU A 100 9.37 14.67 6.78
CA LEU A 100 9.85 14.24 8.10
C LEU A 100 11.12 13.38 8.04
N GLY A 101 11.40 12.80 6.87
CA GLY A 101 12.62 12.04 6.62
C GLY A 101 12.37 10.62 6.10
N LEU A 102 11.37 10.44 5.23
CA LEU A 102 11.11 9.16 4.57
C LEU A 102 12.41 8.62 3.92
N VAL A 103 12.72 7.37 4.22
CA VAL A 103 13.87 6.64 3.68
C VAL A 103 13.42 5.59 2.67
N GLU A 104 12.43 4.79 3.04
CA GLU A 104 12.01 3.61 2.27
C GLU A 104 10.54 3.29 2.54
N VAL A 105 9.88 2.72 1.54
CA VAL A 105 8.54 2.15 1.61
C VAL A 105 8.61 0.73 1.02
N SER A 106 8.03 -0.25 1.71
CA SER A 106 7.91 -1.64 1.26
C SER A 106 6.48 -2.15 1.37
#